data_AF-A0A355RF15-F1
#
_entry.id   AF-A0A355RF15-F1
#
_cell.length_a   1.000
_cell.length_b   1.000
_cell.length_c   1.000
_cell.angle_alpha   90.00
_cell.angle_beta   90.00
_cell.angle_gamma   90.00
#
_symmetry.space_group_name_H-M   'P 1'
#
loop_
_entity.id
_entity.type
_entity.pdbx_description
1 polymer ?
#
loop_
_entity_poly.entity_id
_entity_poly.type
_entity_poly.pdbx_seq_one_letter_code
_entity_poly.pdbx_strand_id
1 'polypeptide(L)' 'MAKSPLAPAQFPALPNVAGVRFGTLAAGIKYQNRPDVMLAELVSGTS' A
#
# COMPACT_ATOMS: atom_id res chain seq x y z
N MET A 1 -21.48 9.91 1.92
CA MET A 1 -21.21 9.13 3.16
C MET A 1 -20.63 10.08 4.19
N ALA A 2 -21.09 10.05 5.45
CA ALA A 2 -20.56 10.90 6.50
C ALA A 2 -19.14 10.45 6.90
N LYS A 3 -18.22 11.41 7.08
CA LYS A 3 -16.83 11.12 7.51
C LYS A 3 -16.88 10.56 8.93
N SER A 4 -16.16 9.45 9.17
CA SER A 4 -16.12 8.82 10.50
C SER A 4 -15.62 9.82 11.56
N PRO A 5 -16.20 9.84 12.78
CA PRO A 5 -15.68 10.63 13.89
C PRO A 5 -14.24 10.27 14.29
N LEU A 6 -13.81 9.05 13.94
CA LEU A 6 -12.44 8.56 14.17
C LEU A 6 -11.50 8.87 13.00
N ALA A 7 -12.01 9.43 11.90
CA ALA A 7 -11.16 9.74 10.76
C ALA A 7 -10.31 10.97 11.08
N PRO A 8 -8.98 10.90 10.93
CA PRO A 8 -8.13 12.05 11.13
C PRO A 8 -8.44 13.15 10.10
N ALA A 9 -8.07 14.39 10.42
CA ALA A 9 -8.19 15.51 9.48
C ALA A 9 -7.36 15.24 8.21
N GLN A 10 -6.15 14.72 8.39
CA GLN A 10 -5.24 14.27 7.34
C GLN A 10 -4.43 13.06 7.82
N PHE A 11 -3.99 12.22 6.88
CA PHE A 11 -2.96 11.24 7.19
C PHE A 11 -1.58 11.91 7.26
N PRO A 12 -0.66 11.41 8.10
CA PRO A 12 0.72 11.88 8.07
C PRO A 12 1.35 11.58 6.72
N ALA A 13 2.32 12.41 6.31
CA ALA A 13 3.19 12.07 5.19
C ALA A 13 4.05 10.87 5.60
N LEU A 14 3.82 9.72 4.97
CA LEU A 14 4.61 8.53 5.22
C LEU A 14 5.89 8.62 4.39
N PRO A 15 7.08 8.63 5.01
CA PRO A 15 8.32 8.62 4.26
C PRO A 15 8.49 7.28 3.53
N ASN A 16 9.23 7.31 2.43
CA ASN A 16 9.61 6.09 1.72
C ASN A 16 10.53 5.25 2.60
N VAL A 17 10.36 3.93 2.55
CA VAL A 17 11.28 2.98 3.17
C VAL A 17 12.48 2.79 2.25
N ALA A 18 13.68 3.16 2.71
CA ALA A 18 14.89 3.01 1.92
C ALA A 18 15.15 1.53 1.58
N GLY A 19 15.51 1.24 0.33
CA GLY A 19 15.81 -0.11 -0.13
C GLY A 19 14.58 -0.99 -0.44
N VAL A 20 13.36 -0.46 -0.36
CA VAL A 20 12.14 -1.19 -0.70
C VAL A 20 11.35 -0.45 -1.79
N ARG A 21 10.92 -1.18 -2.81
CA ARG A 21 10.01 -0.68 -3.85
C ARG A 21 8.72 -1.50 -3.81
N PHE A 22 7.57 -0.81 -3.82
CA PHE A 22 6.26 -1.44 -3.79
C PHE A 22 5.54 -1.27 -5.13
N GLY A 23 4.86 -2.33 -5.55
CA GLY A 23 3.91 -2.32 -6.66
C GLY A 23 2.64 -3.05 -6.28
N THR A 24 1.50 -2.61 -6.83
CA THR A 24 0.22 -3.29 -6.65
C THR A 24 -0.47 -3.50 -8.00
N LEU A 25 -1.23 -4.58 -8.10
CA LEU A 25 -1.98 -4.95 -9.29
C LEU A 25 -3.33 -5.54 -8.91
N ALA A 26 -4.36 -5.22 -9.69
CA ALA A 26 -5.63 -5.95 -9.67
C ALA A 26 -5.49 -7.18 -10.58
N ALA A 27 -4.95 -8.26 -10.05
CA ALA A 27 -4.76 -9.52 -10.77
C ALA A 27 -6.06 -10.35 -10.85
N GLY A 28 -7.07 -10.01 -10.03
CA GLY A 28 -8.38 -10.66 -10.06
C GLY A 28 -8.38 -12.08 -9.49
N ILE A 29 -7.41 -12.41 -8.63
CA ILE A 29 -7.28 -13.71 -7.98
C ILE A 29 -8.39 -13.88 -6.94
N LYS A 30 -8.63 -12.86 -6.12
CA LYS A 30 -9.64 -12.93 -5.06
C LYS A 30 -10.89 -12.12 -5.40
N TYR A 31 -10.71 -10.88 -5.84
CA TYR A 31 -11.82 -9.94 -6.10
C TYR A 31 -11.52 -9.07 -7.32
N GLN A 32 -12.54 -8.90 -8.16
CA GLN A 32 -12.43 -8.07 -9.36
C GLN A 32 -12.40 -6.58 -9.01
N ASN A 33 -11.72 -5.81 -9.85
CA ASN A 33 -11.63 -4.34 -9.76
C ASN A 33 -11.03 -3.82 -8.45
N ARG A 34 -10.24 -4.63 -7.75
CA ARG A 34 -9.52 -4.23 -6.54
C ARG A 34 -8.07 -4.71 -6.64
N PRO A 35 -7.07 -3.86 -6.28
CA PRO A 35 -5.71 -4.33 -6.10
C PRO A 35 -5.70 -5.46 -5.06
N ASP A 36 -5.32 -6.64 -5.49
CA ASP A 36 -5.36 -7.86 -4.70
C ASP A 36 -4.01 -8.58 -4.64
N VAL A 37 -3.04 -8.12 -5.42
CA VAL A 37 -1.65 -8.56 -5.36
C VAL A 37 -0.75 -7.35 -5.06
N MET A 38 0.19 -7.57 -4.13
CA MET A 38 1.28 -6.64 -3.81
C MET A 38 2.61 -7.32 -4.11
N LEU A 39 3.51 -6.62 -4.79
CA LEU A 39 4.90 -7.01 -4.96
C LEU A 39 5.77 -6.04 -4.15
N ALA A 40 6.71 -6.60 -3.39
CA ALA A 40 7.78 -5.85 -2.75
C ALA A 40 9.12 -6.31 -3.35
N GLU A 41 9.86 -5.37 -3.93
CA GLU A 41 11.24 -5.56 -4.38
C GLU A 41 12.16 -5.00 -3.30
N LEU A 42 13.06 -5.84 -2.80
CA LEU A 42 14.01 -5.50 -1.75
C LEU A 42 15.42 -5.46 -2.34
N VAL A 43 16.16 -4.39 -2.04
CA VAL A 43 17.57 -4.30 -2.38
C VAL A 43 18.36 -5.36 -1.59
N SER A 44 19.39 -5.94 -2.21
CA SER A 44 20.23 -6.94 -1.54
C SER A 44 20.80 -6.41 -0.21
N GLY A 45 20.71 -7.22 0.85
CA GLY A 45 21.24 -6.89 2.17
C GLY A 45 20.28 -6.14 3.11
N THR A 46 19.02 -5.92 2.73
CA THR A 46 17.98 -5.44 3.65
C THR A 46 17.63 -6.51 4.70
N SER A 47 17.40 -6.09 5.95
CA SER A 47 17.11 -6.95 7.11
C SER A 47 15.88 -6.51 7.88
#